data_AF-A0A8K0JPX2-F1
#
_entry.id   AF-A0A8K0JPX2-F1
#
_cell.length_a   1.000
_cell.length_b   1.000
_cell.length_c   1.000
_cell.angle_alpha   90.00
_cell.angle_beta   90.00
_cell.angle_gamma   90.00
#
_symmetry.space_group_name_H-M   'P 1'
#
loop_
_entity.id
_entity.type
_entity.pdbx_description
1 polymer ?
#
loop_
_entity_poly.entity_id
_entity_poly.type
_entity_poly.pdbx_seq_one_letter_code
_entity_poly.pdbx_strand_id
1 'polypeptide(L)'
;MAAMDPSSNPLRINDNAQPSSSSSSSARSALPPPVYQANEDDSIISLHLPERLLVLPPAAFALGAFVGLSRGGSRARLRFLAENAHRPPTTVQGWYFYTKTRNYRILFGACRQGAKDALKLGAATALYVLAEEGVRKMRLGIRNMVNVEKAAAAARDSGKGKGRESVVEAVLEHEMRLAKASKADELVWLDGAAAGSLLASVVGLLNKFPTALFVRTLAFGAILGTVEGGLRIAQEKIRSLKEGNTEHVEEPAKDGAGVAE
;
A
#
# COMPACT_ATOMS: atom_id res chain seq x y z
N MET A 1 2.72 -39.68 -53.95
CA MET A 1 3.51 -39.53 -55.19
C MET A 1 2.62 -38.80 -56.19
N ALA A 2 3.08 -37.63 -56.66
CA ALA A 2 2.44 -36.69 -57.61
C ALA A 2 1.16 -35.98 -57.12
N ALA A 3 0.92 -34.68 -57.35
CA ALA A 3 1.69 -33.56 -57.92
C ALA A 3 0.88 -32.28 -57.55
N MET A 4 1.48 -31.23 -56.97
CA MET A 4 2.02 -30.04 -57.66
C MET A 4 0.96 -29.18 -58.41
N ASP A 5 0.84 -27.92 -57.94
CA ASP A 5 0.42 -26.64 -58.58
C ASP A 5 0.51 -26.58 -60.12
N PRO A 6 -0.11 -25.61 -60.87
CA PRO A 6 -0.18 -24.17 -60.55
C PRO A 6 -1.37 -23.34 -61.14
N SER A 7 -1.42 -22.07 -60.71
CA SER A 7 -1.82 -20.83 -61.43
C SER A 7 -2.28 -20.96 -62.90
N SER A 8 -3.45 -20.37 -63.23
CA SER A 8 -3.67 -19.42 -64.35
C SER A 8 -5.17 -19.21 -64.66
N ASN A 9 -5.67 -17.96 -64.69
CA ASN A 9 -6.43 -17.41 -65.83
C ASN A 9 -6.86 -15.93 -65.63
N PRO A 10 -7.19 -15.17 -66.69
CA PRO A 10 -6.42 -13.98 -67.04
C PRO A 10 -7.26 -12.71 -67.29
N LEU A 11 -6.53 -11.60 -67.45
CA LEU A 11 -6.78 -10.35 -68.19
C LEU A 11 -8.14 -10.05 -68.88
N ARG A 12 -8.45 -8.73 -68.84
CA ARG A 12 -9.38 -7.86 -69.61
C ARG A 12 -10.69 -7.54 -68.87
N ILE A 13 -11.11 -6.27 -68.73
CA ILE A 13 -11.28 -5.24 -69.77
C ILE A 13 -10.83 -3.85 -69.28
N ASN A 14 -10.22 -3.12 -70.20
CA ASN A 14 -9.77 -1.73 -70.12
C ASN A 14 -10.83 -0.86 -70.83
N ASP A 15 -11.26 0.26 -70.25
CA ASP A 15 -11.95 1.32 -71.00
C ASP A 15 -11.39 2.70 -70.64
N ASN A 16 -10.86 3.33 -71.69
CA ASN A 16 -10.30 4.67 -71.78
C ASN A 16 -11.38 5.75 -71.59
N ALA A 17 -11.04 6.82 -70.88
CA ALA A 17 -11.35 8.20 -71.30
C ALA A 17 -10.46 9.21 -70.53
N GLN A 18 -9.38 9.66 -71.16
CA GLN A 18 -8.72 10.96 -70.91
C GLN A 18 -9.61 12.07 -71.54
N PRO A 19 -9.59 13.36 -71.11
CA PRO A 19 -8.33 14.13 -71.09
C PRO A 19 -8.18 15.35 -70.13
N SER A 20 -6.90 15.70 -69.92
CA SER A 20 -6.29 17.05 -69.95
C SER A 20 -6.76 18.20 -69.04
N SER A 21 -5.80 18.66 -68.20
CA SER A 21 -5.35 20.06 -67.98
C SER A 21 -6.41 21.13 -67.61
N SER A 22 -6.28 21.91 -66.54
CA SER A 22 -5.18 22.86 -66.31
C SER A 22 -5.43 23.66 -65.03
N SER A 23 -4.32 24.14 -64.48
CA SER A 23 -4.10 25.09 -63.38
C SER A 23 -5.03 26.32 -63.28
N SER A 24 -5.44 26.65 -62.06
CA SER A 24 -5.60 28.04 -61.57
C SER A 24 -5.63 28.02 -60.03
N SER A 25 -4.56 28.48 -59.39
CA SER A 25 -4.43 29.80 -58.74
C SER A 25 -4.99 29.90 -57.32
N SER A 26 -4.06 30.00 -56.37
CA SER A 26 -4.05 30.99 -55.29
C SER A 26 -5.09 30.90 -54.16
N ALA A 27 -4.63 30.29 -53.07
CA ALA A 27 -4.61 30.87 -51.72
C ALA A 27 -5.74 31.84 -51.34
N ARG A 28 -6.77 31.29 -50.67
CA ARG A 28 -7.50 31.99 -49.61
C ARG A 28 -7.70 31.05 -48.43
N SER A 29 -6.77 31.17 -47.48
CA SER A 29 -7.00 31.06 -46.03
C SER A 29 -8.25 30.28 -45.59
N ALA A 30 -8.15 28.95 -45.60
CA ALA A 30 -8.97 28.10 -44.75
C ALA A 30 -8.02 27.52 -43.69
N LEU A 31 -8.18 27.99 -42.46
CA LEU A 31 -7.53 27.40 -41.28
C LEU A 31 -7.76 25.88 -41.32
N PRO A 32 -6.73 25.04 -41.10
CA PRO A 32 -7.01 23.63 -40.82
C PRO A 32 -7.93 23.57 -39.59
N PRO A 33 -8.94 22.68 -39.55
CA PRO A 33 -9.66 22.43 -38.31
C PRO A 33 -8.61 22.11 -37.24
N PRO A 34 -8.73 22.62 -36.00
CA PRO A 34 -7.80 22.25 -34.95
C PRO A 34 -7.80 20.73 -34.89
N VAL A 35 -6.65 20.13 -35.22
CA VAL A 35 -6.41 18.72 -34.94
C VAL A 35 -6.49 18.66 -33.43
N TYR A 36 -7.66 18.26 -32.92
CA TYR A 36 -7.78 17.82 -31.54
C TYR A 36 -7.00 16.51 -31.53
N GLN A 37 -5.68 16.62 -31.32
CA GLN A 37 -4.92 15.52 -30.75
C GLN A 37 -5.58 15.31 -29.39
N ALA A 38 -6.56 14.42 -29.35
CA ALA A 38 -6.89 13.73 -28.12
C ALA A 38 -5.57 13.07 -27.75
N ASN A 39 -4.81 13.72 -26.87
CA ASN A 39 -3.74 13.04 -26.17
C ASN A 39 -4.47 11.90 -25.47
N GLU A 40 -4.37 10.70 -26.03
CA GLU A 40 -4.56 9.44 -25.32
C GLU A 40 -3.42 9.33 -24.31
N ASP A 41 -3.32 10.31 -23.42
CA ASP A 41 -2.84 10.09 -22.08
C ASP A 41 -3.94 9.27 -21.43
N ASP A 42 -3.92 7.98 -21.73
CA ASP A 42 -4.52 6.93 -20.93
C ASP A 42 -3.95 7.17 -19.53
N SER A 43 -4.66 7.99 -18.77
CA SER A 43 -4.21 8.55 -17.51
C SER A 43 -4.36 7.44 -16.50
N ILE A 44 -3.42 6.50 -16.57
CA ILE A 44 -3.20 5.49 -15.55
C ILE A 44 -2.81 6.30 -14.32
N ILE A 45 -3.81 6.62 -13.50
CA ILE A 45 -3.64 7.25 -12.21
C ILE A 45 -2.82 6.27 -11.38
N SER A 46 -1.50 6.45 -11.40
CA SER A 46 -0.55 5.66 -10.63
C SER A 46 -0.65 6.09 -9.17
N LEU A 47 -1.62 5.52 -8.46
CA LEU A 47 -1.71 5.68 -7.02
C LEU A 47 -0.53 4.93 -6.38
N HIS A 48 0.46 5.68 -5.89
CA HIS A 48 1.53 5.13 -5.08
C HIS A 48 0.98 4.74 -3.70
N LEU A 49 0.32 3.57 -3.63
CA LEU A 49 -0.14 2.99 -2.38
C LEU A 49 1.06 2.42 -1.62
N PRO A 50 1.26 2.78 -0.35
CA PRO A 50 2.29 2.15 0.45
C PRO A 50 1.97 0.66 0.61
N GLU A 51 2.98 -0.20 0.44
CA GLU A 51 2.86 -1.66 0.54
C GLU A 51 2.16 -2.11 1.84
N ARG A 52 2.40 -1.37 2.94
CA ARG A 52 1.78 -1.58 4.25
C ARG A 52 0.24 -1.52 4.21
N LEU A 53 -0.33 -0.62 3.41
CA LEU A 53 -1.78 -0.49 3.26
C LEU A 53 -2.39 -1.65 2.49
N LEU A 54 -1.59 -2.34 1.67
CA LEU A 54 -2.03 -3.47 0.87
C LEU A 54 -1.98 -4.79 1.66
N VAL A 55 -1.00 -4.92 2.57
CA VAL A 55 -0.78 -6.16 3.34
C VAL A 55 -1.50 -6.18 4.68
N LEU A 56 -1.44 -5.08 5.45
CA LEU A 56 -1.91 -5.09 6.85
C LEU A 56 -3.44 -5.23 7.00
N PRO A 57 -4.28 -4.47 6.25
CA PRO A 57 -5.72 -4.57 6.41
C PRO A 57 -6.32 -5.94 6.02
N PRO A 58 -5.91 -6.59 4.91
CA PRO A 58 -6.38 -7.94 4.61
C PRO A 58 -5.92 -8.99 5.64
N ALA A 59 -4.70 -8.87 6.16
CA ALA A 59 -4.21 -9.75 7.23
C ALA A 59 -5.03 -9.58 8.51
N ALA A 60 -5.28 -8.33 8.92
CA ALA A 60 -6.13 -8.01 10.06
C ALA A 60 -7.58 -8.47 9.86
N PHE A 61 -8.10 -8.35 8.64
CA PHE A 61 -9.43 -8.86 8.29
C PHE A 61 -9.49 -10.39 8.47
N ALA A 62 -8.49 -11.13 7.98
CA ALA A 62 -8.43 -12.58 8.12
C ALA A 62 -8.35 -13.02 9.60
N LEU A 63 -7.52 -12.33 10.39
CA LEU A 63 -7.43 -12.56 11.84
C LEU A 63 -8.75 -12.26 12.56
N GLY A 64 -9.38 -11.13 12.23
CA GLY A 64 -10.69 -10.74 12.77
C GLY A 64 -11.78 -11.73 12.40
N ALA A 65 -11.75 -12.25 11.17
CA ALA A 65 -12.65 -13.30 10.71
C ALA A 65 -12.44 -14.57 11.54
N PHE A 66 -11.21 -15.06 11.69
CA PHE A 66 -10.93 -16.28 12.45
C PHE A 66 -11.40 -16.19 13.92
N VAL A 67 -11.10 -15.06 14.57
CA VAL A 67 -11.54 -14.80 15.94
C VAL A 67 -13.07 -14.68 16.03
N GLY A 68 -13.71 -14.02 15.07
CA GLY A 68 -15.16 -13.85 15.03
C GLY A 68 -15.91 -15.16 14.72
N LEU A 69 -15.38 -15.99 13.82
CA LEU A 69 -15.96 -17.30 13.45
C LEU A 69 -15.94 -18.25 14.65
N SER A 70 -14.78 -18.40 15.31
CA SER A 70 -14.62 -19.29 16.47
C SER A 70 -15.54 -18.88 17.63
N ARG A 71 -15.60 -17.58 17.93
CA ARG A 71 -16.39 -17.03 19.02
C ARG A 71 -17.89 -17.00 18.70
N GLY A 72 -18.27 -16.71 17.46
CA GLY A 72 -19.64 -16.75 16.96
C GLY A 72 -20.20 -18.18 16.90
N GLY A 73 -19.41 -19.12 16.39
CA GLY A 73 -19.77 -20.54 16.31
C GLY A 73 -19.96 -21.16 17.69
N SER A 74 -19.05 -20.88 18.62
CA SER A 74 -19.17 -21.37 20.01
C SER A 74 -20.45 -20.86 20.69
N ARG A 75 -20.78 -19.57 20.54
CA ARG A 75 -22.02 -19.00 21.09
C ARG A 75 -23.28 -19.57 20.46
N ALA A 76 -23.32 -19.71 19.13
CA ALA A 76 -24.45 -20.30 18.43
C ALA A 76 -24.66 -21.76 18.81
N ARG A 77 -23.56 -22.52 18.99
CA ARG A 77 -23.59 -23.91 19.45
C ARG A 77 -24.20 -24.01 20.85
N LEU A 78 -23.71 -23.23 21.81
CA LEU A 78 -24.21 -23.26 23.19
C LEU A 78 -25.69 -22.87 23.26
N ARG A 79 -26.11 -21.86 22.50
CA ARG A 79 -27.52 -21.46 22.42
C ARG A 79 -28.40 -22.58 21.87
N PHE A 80 -27.98 -23.22 20.77
CA PHE A 80 -28.73 -24.33 20.19
C PHE A 80 -28.83 -25.52 21.15
N LEU A 81 -27.76 -25.83 21.89
CA LEU A 81 -27.76 -26.89 22.90
C LEU A 81 -28.69 -26.55 24.07
N ALA A 82 -28.67 -25.30 24.55
CA ALA A 82 -29.57 -24.86 25.62
C ALA A 82 -31.04 -24.93 25.18
N GLU A 83 -31.35 -24.46 23.97
CA GLU A 83 -32.72 -24.50 23.42
C GLU A 83 -33.22 -25.95 23.22
N ASN A 84 -32.34 -26.89 22.87
CA ASN A 84 -32.71 -28.28 22.54
C ASN A 84 -32.34 -29.30 23.63
N ALA A 85 -31.90 -28.87 24.81
CA ALA A 85 -31.49 -29.77 25.89
C ALA A 85 -32.61 -30.76 26.29
N HIS A 86 -33.87 -30.34 26.13
CA HIS A 86 -35.06 -31.13 26.46
C HIS A 86 -35.58 -32.03 25.32
N ARG A 87 -35.00 -31.96 24.11
CA ARG A 87 -35.44 -32.75 22.93
C ARG A 87 -34.26 -33.52 22.29
N PRO A 88 -33.67 -34.51 22.99
CA PRO A 88 -32.65 -35.35 22.37
C PRO A 88 -33.26 -36.20 21.24
N PRO A 89 -32.55 -36.40 20.12
CA PRO A 89 -33.03 -37.26 19.04
C PRO A 89 -33.08 -38.72 19.49
N THR A 90 -34.23 -39.37 19.32
CA THR A 90 -34.43 -40.80 19.67
C THR A 90 -34.41 -41.72 18.45
N THR A 91 -34.57 -41.18 17.23
CA THR A 91 -34.55 -41.93 15.97
C THR A 91 -33.35 -41.52 15.10
N VAL A 92 -32.90 -42.41 14.22
CA VAL A 92 -31.79 -42.16 13.28
C VAL A 92 -32.09 -40.96 12.36
N GLN A 93 -33.32 -40.88 11.84
CA GLN A 93 -33.75 -39.76 11.00
C GLN A 93 -33.81 -38.45 11.80
N GLY A 94 -34.26 -38.50 13.06
CA GLY A 94 -34.25 -37.36 13.96
C GLY A 94 -32.84 -36.83 14.25
N TRP A 95 -31.87 -37.73 14.41
CA TRP A 95 -30.46 -37.37 14.61
C TRP A 95 -29.88 -36.61 13.40
N TYR A 96 -30.23 -37.02 12.19
CA TYR A 96 -29.80 -36.32 10.96
C TYR A 96 -30.37 -34.90 10.89
N PHE A 97 -31.69 -34.73 11.07
CA PHE A 97 -32.31 -33.40 11.04
C PHE A 97 -31.80 -32.49 12.15
N TYR A 98 -31.55 -33.04 13.34
CA TYR A 98 -30.93 -32.33 14.45
C TYR A 98 -29.54 -31.82 14.09
N THR A 99 -28.67 -32.70 13.56
CA THR A 99 -27.29 -32.34 13.20
C THR A 99 -27.23 -31.35 12.05
N LYS A 100 -28.08 -31.53 11.03
CA LYS A 100 -28.22 -30.61 9.90
C LYS A 100 -28.59 -29.20 10.40
N THR A 101 -29.64 -29.09 11.20
CA THR A 101 -30.12 -27.80 11.76
C THR A 101 -29.08 -27.16 12.66
N ARG A 102 -28.42 -27.97 13.52
CA ARG A 102 -27.33 -27.53 14.39
C ARG A 102 -26.21 -26.89 13.58
N ASN A 103 -25.75 -27.57 12.53
CA ASN A 103 -24.64 -27.09 11.71
C ASN A 103 -25.00 -25.80 10.96
N TYR A 104 -26.23 -25.65 10.44
CA TYR A 104 -26.66 -24.41 9.80
C TYR A 104 -26.71 -23.22 10.77
N ARG A 105 -27.25 -23.39 11.98
CA ARG A 105 -27.31 -22.29 12.96
C ARG A 105 -25.91 -21.91 13.46
N ILE A 106 -25.02 -22.89 13.65
CA ILE A 106 -23.63 -22.64 14.02
C ILE A 106 -22.90 -21.89 12.90
N LEU A 107 -23.01 -22.35 11.65
CA LEU A 107 -22.36 -21.73 10.49
C LEU A 107 -22.86 -20.30 10.29
N PHE A 108 -24.17 -20.07 10.33
CA PHE A 108 -24.73 -18.73 10.20
C PHE A 108 -24.28 -17.79 11.32
N GLY A 109 -24.28 -18.27 12.57
CA GLY A 109 -23.79 -17.51 13.72
C GLY A 109 -22.30 -17.19 13.63
N ALA A 110 -21.49 -18.16 13.18
CA ALA A 110 -20.06 -17.98 12.94
C ALA A 110 -19.79 -16.96 11.84
N CYS A 111 -20.44 -17.08 10.68
CA CYS A 111 -20.27 -16.14 9.56
C CYS A 111 -20.73 -14.73 9.92
N ARG A 112 -21.89 -14.58 10.58
CA ARG A 112 -22.42 -13.26 10.97
C ARG A 112 -21.51 -12.53 11.95
N GLN A 113 -20.99 -13.22 12.96
CA GLN A 113 -20.07 -12.61 13.92
C GLN A 113 -18.68 -12.41 13.30
N GLY A 114 -18.22 -13.39 12.52
CA GLY A 114 -17.01 -13.36 11.71
C GLY A 114 -16.90 -12.11 10.85
N ALA A 115 -17.89 -11.87 9.99
CA ALA A 115 -17.91 -10.72 9.10
C ALA A 115 -17.88 -9.39 9.87
N LYS A 116 -18.61 -9.29 10.99
CA LYS A 116 -18.61 -8.08 11.82
C LYS A 116 -17.25 -7.81 12.44
N ASP A 117 -16.61 -8.82 13.01
CA ASP A 117 -15.31 -8.66 13.68
C ASP A 117 -14.19 -8.46 12.66
N ALA A 118 -14.26 -9.13 11.51
CA ALA A 118 -13.35 -8.93 10.38
C ALA A 118 -13.40 -7.50 9.82
N LEU A 119 -14.61 -6.98 9.58
CA LEU A 119 -14.78 -5.61 9.08
C LEU A 119 -14.30 -4.57 10.09
N LYS A 120 -14.62 -4.75 11.38
CA LYS A 120 -14.14 -3.85 12.44
C LYS A 120 -12.62 -3.81 12.49
N LEU A 121 -11.97 -4.97 12.51
CA LEU A 121 -10.52 -5.06 12.66
C LEU A 121 -9.80 -4.61 11.39
N GLY A 122 -10.30 -5.01 10.21
CA GLY A 122 -9.77 -4.57 8.92
C GLY A 122 -9.89 -3.06 8.73
N ALA A 123 -11.07 -2.48 9.00
CA ALA A 123 -11.28 -1.04 8.89
C ALA A 123 -10.46 -0.24 9.91
N ALA A 124 -10.36 -0.71 11.15
CA ALA A 124 -9.52 -0.07 12.17
C ALA A 124 -8.04 -0.07 11.77
N THR A 125 -7.55 -1.18 11.21
CA THR A 125 -6.16 -1.31 10.75
C THR A 125 -5.89 -0.43 9.53
N ALA A 126 -6.81 -0.40 8.56
CA ALA A 126 -6.70 0.51 7.42
C ALA A 126 -6.66 1.97 7.86
N LEU A 127 -7.55 2.36 8.77
CA LEU A 127 -7.58 3.72 9.32
C LEU A 127 -6.30 4.07 10.08
N TYR A 128 -5.75 3.12 10.85
CA TYR A 128 -4.47 3.31 11.54
C TYR A 128 -3.33 3.58 10.56
N VAL A 129 -3.18 2.73 9.53
CA VAL A 129 -2.12 2.88 8.53
C VAL A 129 -2.27 4.19 7.76
N LEU A 130 -3.49 4.59 7.41
CA LEU A 130 -3.75 5.87 6.76
C LEU A 130 -3.40 7.06 7.66
N ALA A 131 -3.75 7.00 8.95
CA ALA A 131 -3.41 8.04 9.91
C ALA A 131 -1.89 8.15 10.08
N GLU A 132 -1.19 7.02 10.17
CA GLU A 132 0.26 6.97 10.30
C GLU A 132 0.97 7.57 9.07
N GLU A 133 0.53 7.19 7.86
CA GLU A 133 1.08 7.74 6.62
C GLU A 133 0.80 9.23 6.49
N GLY A 134 -0.38 9.68 6.94
CA GLY A 134 -0.76 11.09 6.98
C GLY A 134 0.14 11.90 7.93
N VAL A 135 0.34 11.41 9.16
CA VAL A 135 1.22 12.05 10.15
C VAL A 135 2.66 12.09 9.64
N ARG A 136 3.17 11.00 9.08
CA ARG A 136 4.52 10.94 8.52
C ARG A 136 4.71 11.93 7.39
N LYS A 137 3.80 11.96 6.40
CA LYS A 137 3.87 12.90 5.26
C LYS A 137 3.81 14.36 5.72
N MET A 138 2.93 14.67 6.67
CA MET A 138 2.82 16.01 7.24
C MET A 138 4.12 16.44 7.94
N ARG A 139 4.68 15.56 8.78
CA ARG A 139 5.94 15.82 9.50
C ARG A 139 7.11 16.00 8.54
N LEU A 140 7.23 15.15 7.52
CA LEU A 140 8.26 15.26 6.48
C LEU A 140 8.11 16.56 5.68
N GLY A 141 6.88 16.97 5.33
CA GLY A 141 6.62 18.23 4.66
C GLY A 141 7.13 19.44 5.46
N ILE A 142 6.80 19.51 6.74
CA ILE A 142 7.26 20.58 7.64
C ILE A 142 8.80 20.58 7.74
N ARG A 143 9.40 19.40 7.91
CA ARG A 143 10.87 19.25 7.99
C ARG A 143 11.56 19.70 6.71
N ASN A 144 11.03 19.34 5.55
CA ASN A 144 11.59 19.71 4.25
C ASN A 144 11.58 21.23 4.06
N MET A 145 10.50 21.92 4.45
CA MET A 145 10.44 23.39 4.39
C MET A 145 11.52 24.05 5.25
N VAL A 146 11.68 23.59 6.51
CA VAL A 146 12.70 24.12 7.42
C VAL A 146 14.11 23.84 6.92
N ASN A 147 14.35 22.66 6.34
CA ASN A 147 15.66 22.29 5.81
C ASN A 147 16.00 23.07 4.54
N VAL A 148 15.03 23.35 3.67
CA VAL A 148 15.21 24.22 2.50
C VAL A 148 15.55 25.64 2.93
N GLU A 149 14.89 26.17 3.97
CA GLU A 149 15.21 27.49 4.52
C GLU A 149 16.63 27.53 5.11
N LYS A 150 17.02 26.52 5.87
CA LYS A 150 18.38 26.40 6.42
C LYS A 150 19.44 26.24 5.33
N ALA A 151 19.17 25.44 4.30
CA ALA A 151 20.06 25.28 3.15
C ALA A 151 20.19 26.58 2.35
N ALA A 152 19.09 27.31 2.16
CA ALA A 152 19.08 28.62 1.52
C ALA A 152 19.83 29.67 2.35
N ALA A 153 19.70 29.64 3.68
CA ALA A 153 20.45 30.51 4.59
C ALA A 153 21.95 30.19 4.59
N ALA A 154 22.33 28.91 4.60
CA ALA A 154 23.72 28.47 4.50
C ALA A 154 24.35 28.86 3.14
N ALA A 155 23.59 28.75 2.05
CA ALA A 155 24.01 29.21 0.73
C ALA A 155 24.20 30.74 0.67
N ARG A 156 23.42 31.49 1.45
CA ARG A 156 23.51 32.96 1.55
C ARG A 156 24.71 33.42 2.38
N ASP A 157 25.08 32.66 3.41
CA ASP A 157 26.23 32.94 4.28
C ASP A 157 27.58 32.50 3.66
N SER A 158 27.55 31.50 2.76
CA SER A 158 28.72 31.03 2.00
C SER A 158 29.19 32.00 0.89
N GLY A 159 29.09 33.32 1.09
CA GLY A 159 29.40 34.40 0.15
C GLY A 159 30.83 34.47 -0.42
N LYS A 160 31.31 33.42 -1.08
CA LYS A 160 32.59 33.39 -1.81
C LYS A 160 32.43 32.63 -3.12
N GLY A 161 32.61 33.36 -4.22
CA GLY A 161 32.51 32.89 -5.59
C GLY A 161 33.40 31.67 -5.90
N LYS A 162 32.81 30.48 -5.80
CA LYS A 162 33.27 29.27 -6.48
C LYS A 162 32.10 28.72 -7.29
N GLY A 163 32.41 28.26 -8.50
CA GLY A 163 31.48 28.08 -9.61
C GLY A 163 30.29 27.15 -9.32
N ARG A 164 29.36 27.15 -10.28
CA ARG A 164 28.07 26.41 -10.28
C ARG A 164 28.19 24.96 -9.83
N GLU A 165 29.32 24.31 -10.07
CA GLU A 165 29.59 22.91 -9.67
C GLU A 165 29.67 22.72 -8.15
N SER A 166 30.25 23.66 -7.41
CA SER A 166 30.37 23.56 -5.94
C SER A 166 29.02 23.72 -5.22
N VAL A 167 28.08 24.45 -5.83
CA VAL A 167 26.71 24.61 -5.31
C VAL A 167 25.91 23.34 -5.57
N VAL A 168 26.05 22.73 -6.74
CA VAL A 168 25.41 21.45 -7.05
C VAL A 168 25.92 20.36 -6.12
N GLU A 169 27.23 20.30 -5.85
CA GLU A 169 27.82 19.33 -4.93
C GLU A 169 27.35 19.54 -3.48
N ALA A 170 27.25 20.78 -3.01
CA ALA A 170 26.72 21.09 -1.68
C ALA A 170 25.22 20.74 -1.54
N VAL A 171 24.42 21.01 -2.58
CA VAL A 171 23.00 20.63 -2.62
C VAL A 171 22.86 19.10 -2.64
N LEU A 172 23.68 18.41 -3.42
CA LEU A 172 23.66 16.97 -3.58
C LEU A 172 24.16 16.25 -2.31
N GLU A 173 25.16 16.82 -1.62
CA GLU A 173 25.61 16.33 -0.31
C GLU A 173 24.56 16.61 0.78
N HIS A 174 23.83 17.73 0.69
CA HIS A 174 22.71 18.03 1.60
C HIS A 174 21.53 17.07 1.35
N GLU A 175 21.18 16.80 0.10
CA GLU A 175 20.20 15.76 -0.30
C GLU A 175 20.62 14.38 0.23
N MET A 176 21.89 14.00 0.08
CA MET A 176 22.41 12.75 0.64
C MET A 176 22.36 12.72 2.18
N ARG A 177 22.65 13.83 2.86
CA ARG A 177 22.51 13.95 4.32
C ARG A 177 21.05 13.87 4.76
N LEU A 178 20.12 14.45 4.01
CA LEU A 178 18.68 14.31 4.26
C LEU A 178 18.20 12.88 4.04
N ALA A 179 18.68 12.20 3.00
CA ALA A 179 18.40 10.79 2.76
C ALA A 179 18.98 9.89 3.87
N LYS A 180 20.15 10.22 4.41
CA LYS A 180 20.78 9.50 5.54
C LYS A 180 20.08 9.81 6.87
N ALA A 181 19.65 11.06 7.10
CA ALA A 181 18.88 11.47 8.27
C ALA A 181 17.45 10.89 8.26
N SER A 182 16.86 10.72 7.07
CA SER A 182 15.61 9.98 6.88
C SER A 182 15.72 8.51 7.30
N LYS A 183 16.93 7.92 7.25
CA LYS A 183 17.19 6.55 7.72
C LYS A 183 17.51 6.49 9.22
N ALA A 184 17.81 7.62 9.86
CA ALA A 184 18.16 7.73 11.28
C ALA A 184 17.05 8.42 12.09
N ASP A 185 15.79 8.20 11.71
CA ASP A 185 14.66 9.00 12.20
C ASP A 185 14.19 8.49 13.58
N GLU A 186 14.79 9.02 14.64
CA GLU A 186 14.48 8.74 16.05
C GLU A 186 13.04 9.11 16.45
N LEU A 187 12.25 9.77 15.57
CA LEU A 187 10.88 10.21 15.84
C LEU A 187 9.78 9.25 15.34
N VAL A 188 10.13 8.08 14.80
CA VAL A 188 9.13 7.11 14.27
C VAL A 188 8.17 6.61 15.34
N TRP A 189 8.61 6.48 16.60
CA TRP A 189 7.74 6.11 17.73
C TRP A 189 6.71 7.20 18.08
N LEU A 190 7.03 8.48 17.82
CA LEU A 190 6.12 9.60 18.04
C LEU A 190 5.02 9.65 16.98
N ASP A 191 5.34 9.31 15.72
CA ASP A 191 4.35 9.14 14.66
C ASP A 191 3.35 8.02 14.99
N GLY A 192 3.84 6.90 15.52
CA GLY A 192 2.99 5.79 16.00
C GLY A 192 2.08 6.23 17.14
N ALA A 193 2.59 6.96 18.13
CA ALA A 193 1.80 7.50 19.24
C ALA A 193 0.69 8.45 18.78
N ALA A 194 1.00 9.35 17.83
CA ALA A 194 0.05 10.28 17.25
C ALA A 194 -1.03 9.55 16.44
N ALA A 195 -0.62 8.59 15.59
CA ALA A 195 -1.54 7.78 14.80
C ALA A 195 -2.48 6.94 15.70
N GLY A 196 -1.95 6.31 16.74
CA GLY A 196 -2.71 5.54 17.72
C GLY A 196 -3.71 6.39 18.51
N SER A 197 -3.33 7.63 18.86
CA SER A 197 -4.21 8.60 19.52
C SER A 197 -5.33 9.09 18.60
N LEU A 198 -5.03 9.35 17.32
CA LEU A 198 -6.03 9.70 16.31
C LEU A 198 -7.04 8.57 16.09
N LEU A 199 -6.55 7.33 15.97
CA LEU A 199 -7.41 6.16 15.85
C LEU A 199 -8.32 6.01 17.08
N ALA A 200 -7.75 6.13 18.28
CA ALA A 200 -8.52 6.05 19.53
C ALA A 200 -9.58 7.17 19.64
N SER A 201 -9.28 8.37 19.16
CA SER A 201 -10.23 9.48 19.10
C SER A 201 -11.41 9.16 18.18
N VAL A 202 -11.13 8.67 16.95
CA VAL A 202 -12.18 8.27 16.00
C VAL A 202 -13.05 7.15 16.58
N VAL A 203 -12.41 6.13 17.15
CA VAL A 203 -13.12 5.00 17.78
C VAL A 203 -13.98 5.49 18.96
N GLY A 204 -13.47 6.41 19.78
CA GLY A 204 -14.19 6.96 20.92
C GLY A 204 -15.42 7.78 20.54
N LEU A 205 -15.32 8.55 19.45
CA LEU A 205 -16.45 9.31 18.89
C LEU A 205 -17.52 8.39 18.29
N LEU A 206 -17.12 7.37 17.52
CA LEU A 206 -18.05 6.43 16.91
C LEU A 206 -18.83 5.61 17.94
N ASN A 207 -18.21 5.27 19.08
CA ASN A 207 -18.84 4.50 20.15
C ASN A 207 -19.48 5.36 21.24
N LYS A 208 -19.45 6.70 21.12
CA LYS A 208 -20.01 7.66 22.10
C LYS A 208 -19.61 7.32 23.54
N PHE A 209 -18.33 7.09 23.78
CA PHE A 209 -17.89 6.70 25.12
C PHE A 209 -18.07 7.84 26.14
N PRO A 210 -18.45 7.54 27.40
CA PRO A 210 -18.38 8.51 28.48
C PRO A 210 -16.93 8.96 28.67
N THR A 211 -16.74 10.22 29.10
CA THR A 211 -15.45 10.91 29.16
C THR A 211 -14.35 10.12 29.88
N ALA A 212 -14.70 9.39 30.95
CA ALA A 212 -13.76 8.54 31.69
C ALA A 212 -13.22 7.34 30.87
N LEU A 213 -14.04 6.74 30.00
CA LEU A 213 -13.61 5.65 29.13
C LEU A 213 -12.85 6.19 27.92
N PHE A 214 -13.22 7.38 27.44
CA PHE A 214 -12.54 8.05 26.34
C PHE A 214 -11.05 8.33 26.64
N VAL A 215 -10.74 8.89 27.81
CA VAL A 215 -9.35 9.17 28.22
C VAL A 215 -8.52 7.90 28.27
N ARG A 216 -9.09 6.79 28.77
CA ARG A 216 -8.41 5.49 28.80
C ARG A 216 -8.14 4.95 27.42
N THR A 217 -9.11 5.03 26.50
CA THR A 217 -8.91 4.60 25.12
C THR A 217 -7.83 5.41 24.42
N LEU A 218 -7.74 6.70 24.71
CA LEU A 218 -6.70 7.58 24.17
C LEU A 218 -5.32 7.19 24.70
N ALA A 219 -5.19 6.95 26.01
CA ALA A 219 -3.96 6.48 26.63
C ALA A 219 -3.50 5.12 26.05
N PHE A 220 -4.42 4.16 25.90
CA PHE A 220 -4.09 2.88 25.27
C PHE A 220 -3.70 3.02 23.81
N GLY A 221 -4.35 3.93 23.05
CA GLY A 221 -3.98 4.25 21.68
C GLY A 221 -2.56 4.79 21.57
N ALA A 222 -2.18 5.72 22.45
CA ALA A 222 -0.83 6.26 22.49
C ALA A 222 0.21 5.18 22.85
N ILE A 223 -0.04 4.39 23.89
CA ILE A 223 0.89 3.33 24.33
C ILE A 223 1.09 2.31 23.21
N LEU A 224 0.01 1.78 22.62
CA LEU A 224 0.10 0.81 21.53
C LEU A 224 0.82 1.39 20.31
N GLY A 225 0.56 2.65 19.99
CA GLY A 225 1.28 3.37 18.93
C GLY A 225 2.78 3.48 19.18
N THR A 226 3.20 3.80 20.42
CA THR A 226 4.63 3.84 20.77
C THR A 226 5.30 2.47 20.69
N VAL A 227 4.59 1.41 21.12
CA VAL A 227 5.10 0.03 21.07
C VAL A 227 5.29 -0.42 19.63
N GLU A 228 4.32 -0.12 18.76
CA GLU A 228 4.38 -0.47 17.34
C GLU A 228 5.53 0.27 16.63
N GLY A 229 5.71 1.57 16.90
CA GLY A 229 6.84 2.34 16.39
C GLY A 229 8.20 1.85 16.94
N GLY A 230 8.26 1.51 18.24
CA GLY A 230 9.47 0.96 18.86
C GLY A 230 9.87 -0.40 18.28
N LEU A 231 8.89 -1.25 17.95
CA LEU A 231 9.14 -2.55 17.33
C LEU A 231 9.79 -2.41 15.94
N ARG A 232 9.40 -1.40 15.16
CA ARG A 232 9.99 -1.13 13.85
C ARG A 232 11.46 -0.73 13.95
N ILE A 233 11.78 0.17 14.88
CA ILE A 233 13.18 0.58 15.14
C ILE A 233 14.02 -0.64 15.53
N ALA A 234 13.49 -1.52 16.37
CA ALA A 234 14.17 -2.75 16.75
C ALA A 234 14.41 -3.68 15.54
N GLN A 235 13.40 -3.85 14.67
CA GLN A 235 13.51 -4.66 13.45
C GLN A 235 14.53 -4.09 12.46
N GLU A 236 14.55 -2.78 12.25
CA GLU A 236 15.54 -2.12 11.38
C GLU A 236 16.95 -2.30 11.90
N LYS A 237 17.15 -2.21 13.23
CA LYS A 237 18.45 -2.44 13.85
C LYS A 237 18.92 -3.89 13.71
N ILE A 238 18.01 -4.86 13.83
CA ILE A 238 18.35 -6.28 13.61
C ILE A 238 18.70 -6.52 12.13
N ARG A 239 17.96 -5.89 11.21
CA ARG A 239 18.20 -5.98 9.78
C ARG A 239 19.56 -5.40 9.40
N SER A 240 19.92 -4.23 9.91
CA SER A 240 21.22 -3.60 9.62
C SER A 240 22.39 -4.41 10.17
N LEU A 241 22.25 -5.05 11.33
CA LEU A 241 23.26 -5.97 11.86
C LEU A 241 23.44 -7.21 10.97
N LYS A 242 22.35 -7.73 10.39
CA LYS A 242 22.42 -8.86 9.46
C LYS A 242 23.12 -8.48 8.15
N GLU A 243 22.77 -7.33 7.59
CA GLU A 243 23.35 -6.83 6.34
C GLU A 243 24.87 -6.56 6.49
N GLY A 244 25.29 -5.88 7.57
CA GLY A 244 26.71 -5.63 7.84
C GLY A 244 27.54 -6.91 8.09
N ASN A 245 26.94 -7.95 8.68
CA ASN A 245 27.61 -9.24 8.83
C ASN A 245 27.71 -10.03 7.52
N THR A 246 26.93 -9.69 6.49
CA THR A 246 26.98 -10.34 5.18
C THR A 246 28.09 -9.71 4.32
N GLU A 247 28.26 -8.39 4.37
CA GLU A 247 29.36 -7.68 3.69
C GLU A 247 30.74 -8.12 4.21
N HIS A 248 30.91 -8.31 5.52
CA HIS A 248 32.19 -8.81 6.08
C HIS A 248 32.52 -10.26 5.72
N VAL A 249 31.56 -11.05 5.23
CA VAL A 249 31.78 -12.44 4.79
C VAL A 249 32.08 -12.52 3.29
N GLU A 250 31.69 -11.51 2.50
CA GLU A 250 31.91 -11.45 1.05
C GLU A 250 33.17 -10.68 0.62
N GLU A 251 34.06 -10.28 1.54
CA GLU A 251 35.38 -9.74 1.18
C GLU A 251 36.39 -10.91 1.01
N PRO A 252 36.66 -11.40 -0.22
CA PRO A 252 37.54 -12.54 -0.39
C PRO A 252 38.99 -12.14 -0.15
N ALA A 253 39.65 -12.91 0.72
CA ALA A 253 41.07 -13.20 0.75
C ALA A 253 41.80 -12.86 -0.57
N LYS A 254 42.31 -11.64 -0.68
CA LYS A 254 43.23 -11.20 -1.72
C LYS A 254 44.55 -10.69 -1.16
N ASP A 255 44.95 -11.18 0.01
CA ASP A 255 46.30 -10.98 0.55
C ASP A 255 46.88 -12.35 0.89
N GLY A 256 47.50 -12.99 -0.09
CA GLY A 256 48.08 -14.32 0.12
C GLY A 256 48.50 -15.07 -1.14
N ALA A 257 49.10 -14.39 -2.11
CA ALA A 257 49.88 -15.08 -3.16
C ALA A 257 51.12 -14.24 -3.47
N GLY A 258 52.06 -14.26 -2.53
CA GLY A 258 53.45 -13.98 -2.81
C GLY A 258 54.19 -15.29 -3.13
N VAL A 259 55.07 -15.19 -4.12
CA VAL A 259 56.37 -15.89 -4.23
C VAL A 259 56.37 -17.35 -4.70
N ALA A 260 57.33 -17.61 -5.61
CA ALA A 260 57.74 -18.84 -6.30
C ALA A 260 56.88 -19.18 -7.54
N GLU A 261 57.40 -19.26 -8.77
CA GLU A 261 58.76 -19.45 -9.31
C GLU A 261 59.02 -18.57 -10.53
#